data_AF-A0A3L7TMV1-F1
#
_entry.id   AF-A0A3L7TMV1-F1
#
_cell.length_a   1.000
_cell.length_b   1.000
_cell.length_c   1.000
_cell.angle_alpha   90.00
_cell.angle_beta   90.00
_cell.angle_gamma   90.00
#
_symmetry.space_group_name_H-M   'P 1'
#
loop_
_entity.id
_entity.type
_entity.pdbx_description
1 polymer ?
#
loop_
_entity_poly.entity_id
_entity_poly.type
_entity_poly.pdbx_seq_one_letter_code
_entity_poly.pdbx_strand_id
1 'polypeptide(L)'
;GGVAYVEILQAIHSTGQFISSRWRASNATLVSTITFVPSADLLDDYIDQLNYLGGAIISPSVAITLASAQRPGTQPHEVELDMEDSGIRWEVEMVAPNGTVYVVIISAS
;
A
#
# COMPACT_ATOMS: atom_id res chain seq x y z
N GLY A 1 10.18 1.79 -22.07
CA GLY A 1 9.56 2.39 -20.88
C GLY A 1 8.63 1.37 -20.27
N GLY A 2 8.95 0.86 -19.08
CA GLY A 2 8.12 -0.13 -18.39
C GLY A 2 6.93 0.54 -17.71
N VAL A 3 5.79 -0.16 -17.65
CA VAL A 3 4.65 0.27 -16.82
C VAL A 3 5.00 -0.03 -15.37
N ALA A 4 4.95 0.99 -14.50
CA ALA A 4 5.12 0.81 -13.07
C ALA A 4 3.81 0.32 -12.43
N TYR A 5 3.92 -0.63 -11.51
CA TYR A 5 2.80 -1.22 -10.79
C TYR A 5 3.01 -1.09 -9.28
N VAL A 6 1.92 -0.92 -8.55
CA VAL A 6 1.86 -1.02 -7.09
C VAL A 6 1.10 -2.29 -6.74
N GLU A 7 1.67 -3.14 -5.89
CA GLU A 7 0.97 -4.26 -5.29
C GLU A 7 0.51 -3.89 -3.88
N ILE A 8 -0.74 -4.26 -3.57
CA ILE A 8 -1.39 -4.02 -2.29
C ILE A 8 -1.85 -5.36 -1.77
N LEU A 9 -1.48 -5.68 -0.55
CA LEU A 9 -1.89 -6.87 0.16
C LEU A 9 -2.88 -6.51 1.27
N GLN A 10 -4.03 -7.17 1.32
CA GLN A 10 -5.09 -6.92 2.31
C GLN A 10 -5.56 -8.23 2.93
N ALA A 11 -5.67 -8.28 4.26
CA ALA A 11 -6.22 -9.41 5.00
C ALA A 11 -7.75 -9.42 4.95
N ILE A 12 -8.33 -10.62 4.91
CA ILE A 12 -9.75 -10.87 5.17
C ILE A 12 -9.85 -11.69 6.45
N HIS A 13 -9.94 -11.03 7.60
CA HIS A 13 -9.98 -11.68 8.92
C HIS A 13 -11.11 -12.68 9.09
N SER A 14 -12.27 -12.48 8.44
CA SER A 14 -13.41 -13.39 8.52
C SER A 14 -13.19 -14.73 7.82
N THR A 15 -12.22 -14.81 6.91
CA THR A 15 -11.97 -16.01 6.08
C THR A 15 -10.54 -16.54 6.19
N GLY A 16 -9.63 -15.78 6.82
CA GLY A 16 -8.20 -16.11 6.88
C GLY A 16 -7.50 -16.03 5.50
N GLN A 17 -8.13 -15.35 4.54
CA GLN A 17 -7.61 -15.18 3.18
C GLN A 17 -7.00 -13.78 3.01
N PHE A 18 -6.12 -13.65 2.02
CA PHE A 18 -5.50 -12.40 1.63
C PHE A 18 -5.98 -12.04 0.23
N ILE A 19 -6.10 -10.75 -0.02
CA ILE A 19 -6.32 -10.16 -1.32
C ILE A 19 -5.03 -9.47 -1.73
N SER A 20 -4.36 -9.97 -2.76
CA SER A 20 -3.33 -9.20 -3.47
C SER A 20 -3.98 -8.50 -4.65
N SER A 21 -3.78 -7.19 -4.76
CA SER A 21 -4.28 -6.38 -5.86
C SER A 21 -3.15 -5.58 -6.50
N ARG A 22 -3.09 -5.62 -7.83
CA ARG A 22 -2.08 -4.93 -8.62
C ARG A 22 -2.70 -3.74 -9.33
N TRP A 23 -2.10 -2.57 -9.19
CA TRP A 23 -2.61 -1.30 -9.70
C TRP A 23 -1.55 -0.64 -10.58
N ARG A 24 -1.97 0.06 -11.64
CA ARG A 24 -1.05 0.89 -12.43
C ARG A 24 -0.66 2.12 -11.63
N ALA A 25 0.64 2.29 -11.38
CA ALA A 25 1.15 3.42 -10.59
C ALA A 25 0.82 4.78 -11.23
N SER A 26 0.81 4.85 -12.56
CA SER A 26 0.59 6.10 -13.31
C SER A 26 -0.81 6.71 -13.14
N ASN A 27 -1.82 5.89 -12.82
CA ASN A 27 -3.21 6.34 -12.83
C ASN A 27 -4.14 5.59 -11.85
N ALA A 28 -3.57 4.82 -10.93
CA ALA A 28 -4.29 4.03 -9.93
C ALA A 28 -5.44 3.18 -10.53
N THR A 29 -5.25 2.65 -11.75
CA THR A 29 -6.22 1.71 -12.34
C THR A 29 -5.90 0.29 -11.87
N LEU A 30 -6.90 -0.40 -11.31
CA LEU A 30 -6.79 -1.81 -10.93
C LEU A 30 -6.53 -2.68 -12.17
N VAL A 31 -5.52 -3.53 -12.08
CA VAL A 31 -5.09 -4.44 -13.16
C VAL A 31 -5.53 -5.86 -12.87
N SER A 32 -5.33 -6.32 -11.64
CA SER A 32 -5.69 -7.67 -11.23
C SER A 32 -5.89 -7.76 -9.72
N THR A 33 -6.72 -8.71 -9.32
CA THR A 33 -6.94 -9.06 -7.91
C THR A 33 -6.92 -10.57 -7.78
N ILE A 34 -6.19 -11.08 -6.79
CA ILE A 34 -6.12 -12.50 -6.46
C ILE A 34 -6.43 -12.65 -4.98
N THR A 35 -7.37 -13.54 -4.66
CA THR A 35 -7.64 -13.96 -3.29
C THR A 35 -6.98 -15.31 -3.03
N PHE A 36 -6.19 -15.43 -1.97
CA PHE A 36 -5.44 -16.64 -1.66
C PHE A 36 -5.31 -16.86 -0.15
N VAL A 37 -4.99 -18.08 0.26
CA VAL A 37 -4.58 -18.36 1.64
C VAL A 37 -3.06 -18.24 1.70
N PRO A 38 -2.49 -17.40 2.59
CA PRO A 38 -1.04 -17.21 2.66
C PRO A 38 -0.34 -18.52 3.05
N SER A 39 0.91 -18.70 2.61
CA SER A 39 1.80 -19.70 3.22
C SER A 39 2.17 -19.27 4.64
N ALA A 40 2.66 -20.20 5.47
CA ALA A 40 3.14 -19.86 6.81
C ALA A 40 4.26 -18.81 6.78
N ASP A 41 5.21 -18.93 5.85
CA ASP A 41 6.31 -17.98 5.70
C ASP A 41 5.81 -16.57 5.32
N LEU A 42 4.84 -16.48 4.41
CA LEU A 42 4.22 -15.20 4.04
C LEU A 42 3.34 -14.66 5.17
N LEU A 43 2.72 -15.53 5.96
CA LEU A 43 1.95 -15.11 7.12
C LEU A 43 2.87 -14.50 8.18
N ASP A 44 4.05 -15.09 8.42
CA ASP A 44 5.05 -14.57 9.37
C ASP A 44 5.62 -13.21 8.90
N ASP A 45 5.91 -13.06 7.60
CA ASP A 45 6.41 -11.81 7.02
C ASP A 45 5.41 -10.65 7.14
N TYR A 46 4.11 -10.96 7.17
CA TYR A 46 3.03 -9.95 7.17
C TYR A 46 2.20 -9.93 8.47
N ILE A 47 2.50 -10.77 9.46
CA ILE A 47 1.66 -10.98 10.66
C ILE A 47 1.42 -9.68 11.43
N ASP A 48 2.42 -8.82 11.49
CA ASP A 48 2.33 -7.52 12.14
C ASP A 48 1.40 -6.58 11.35
N GLN A 49 1.61 -6.42 10.04
CA GLN A 49 0.76 -5.58 9.17
C GLN A 49 -0.71 -6.07 9.11
N LEU A 50 -0.94 -7.38 9.20
CA LEU A 50 -2.28 -7.99 9.15
C LEU A 50 -3.06 -7.75 10.43
N ASN A 51 -2.41 -7.64 11.60
CA ASN A 51 -3.11 -7.31 12.84
C ASN A 51 -3.76 -5.91 12.80
N TYR A 52 -3.39 -5.07 11.83
CA TYR A 52 -3.76 -3.66 11.76
C TYR A 52 -4.72 -3.34 10.60
N LEU A 53 -4.84 -4.21 9.60
CA LEU A 53 -5.67 -4.01 8.41
C LEU A 53 -7.19 -3.88 8.69
N GLY A 54 -7.67 -4.37 9.83
CA GLY A 54 -9.05 -4.15 10.27
C GLY A 54 -9.40 -2.71 10.67
N GLY A 55 -8.41 -1.81 10.81
CA GLY A 55 -8.62 -0.42 11.23
C GLY A 55 -8.30 0.66 10.19
N ALA A 56 -7.77 0.29 9.02
CA ALA A 56 -7.51 1.24 7.93
C ALA A 56 -8.82 1.57 7.18
N ILE A 57 -9.30 2.81 7.34
CA ILE A 57 -10.49 3.37 6.68
C ILE A 57 -10.12 3.95 5.30
N ILE A 58 -8.91 4.50 5.16
CA ILE A 58 -8.43 5.06 3.89
C ILE A 58 -7.84 3.95 3.02
N SER A 59 -8.29 3.88 1.76
CA SER A 59 -7.72 2.93 0.79
C SER A 59 -6.32 3.37 0.31
N PRO A 60 -5.46 2.43 -0.10
CA PRO A 60 -4.14 2.76 -0.66
C PRO A 60 -4.20 3.73 -1.85
N SER A 61 -5.22 3.61 -2.71
CA SER A 61 -5.42 4.50 -3.86
C SER A 61 -5.67 5.95 -3.44
N VAL A 62 -6.37 6.16 -2.32
CA VAL A 62 -6.58 7.48 -1.73
C VAL A 62 -5.27 7.98 -1.10
N ALA A 63 -4.52 7.12 -0.40
CA ALA A 63 -3.21 7.47 0.14
C ALA A 63 -2.22 7.90 -0.96
N ILE A 64 -2.14 7.18 -2.08
CA ILE A 64 -1.33 7.56 -3.25
C ILE A 64 -1.75 8.92 -3.81
N THR A 65 -3.06 9.17 -3.92
CA THR A 65 -3.60 10.43 -4.43
C THR A 65 -3.20 11.59 -3.52
N LEU A 66 -3.34 11.42 -2.21
CA LEU A 66 -2.95 12.41 -1.21
C LEU A 66 -1.43 12.64 -1.22
N ALA A 67 -0.62 11.59 -1.28
CA ALA A 67 0.83 11.69 -1.36
C ALA A 67 1.30 12.42 -2.62
N SER A 68 0.69 12.11 -3.77
CA SER A 68 0.95 12.79 -5.05
C SER A 68 0.58 14.28 -5.01
N ALA A 69 -0.49 14.64 -4.28
CA ALA A 69 -0.88 16.04 -4.08
C ALA A 69 0.11 16.79 -3.15
N GLN A 70 0.67 16.11 -2.14
CA GLN A 70 1.69 16.69 -1.24
C GLN A 70 3.06 16.82 -1.89
N ARG A 71 3.40 15.93 -2.84
CA ARG A 71 4.66 15.93 -3.57
C ARG A 71 4.46 15.97 -5.09
N PRO A 72 3.97 17.10 -5.65
CA PRO A 72 3.77 17.22 -7.09
C PRO A 72 5.09 16.99 -7.86
N GLY A 73 5.01 16.27 -8.98
CA GLY A 73 6.16 15.98 -9.83
C GLY A 73 6.99 14.77 -9.41
N THR A 74 6.62 14.09 -8.32
CA THR A 74 7.15 12.77 -7.95
C THR A 74 6.22 11.65 -8.41
N GLN A 75 6.68 10.40 -8.38
CA GLN A 75 5.90 9.21 -8.73
C GLN A 75 5.87 8.23 -7.55
N PRO A 76 4.72 7.62 -7.23
CA PRO A 76 4.65 6.57 -6.23
C PRO A 76 5.48 5.36 -6.68
N HIS A 77 6.27 4.83 -5.76
CA HIS A 77 7.10 3.64 -5.94
C HIS A 77 6.56 2.47 -5.14
N GLU A 78 6.23 2.71 -3.87
CA GLU A 78 5.80 1.70 -2.90
C GLU A 78 4.76 2.31 -1.95
N VAL A 79 3.85 1.46 -1.46
CA VAL A 79 2.82 1.83 -0.50
C VAL A 79 2.69 0.72 0.52
N GLU A 80 3.05 1.01 1.76
CA GLU A 80 2.98 0.07 2.86
C GLU A 80 1.99 0.56 3.92
N LEU A 81 1.30 -0.38 4.57
CA LEU A 81 0.53 -0.08 5.77
C LEU A 81 1.42 -0.33 6.97
N ASP A 82 1.57 0.67 7.82
CA ASP A 82 2.33 0.59 9.05
C ASP A 82 1.46 0.98 10.26
N MET A 83 1.85 0.52 11.45
CA MET A 83 1.29 0.98 12.71
C MET A 83 2.42 1.35 13.67
N GLU A 84 2.44 2.62 14.06
CA GLU A 84 3.18 3.07 15.24
C GLU A 84 2.22 3.46 16.36
N ASP A 85 2.77 3.84 17.51
CA ASP A 85 2.05 4.35 18.68
C ASP A 85 1.02 5.45 18.35
N SER A 86 1.20 6.16 17.23
CA SER A 86 0.29 7.20 16.73
C SER A 86 -0.94 6.69 15.98
N GLY A 87 -1.03 5.38 15.70
CA GLY A 87 -2.11 4.76 14.92
C GLY A 87 -1.66 4.25 13.56
N ILE A 88 -2.63 3.66 12.84
CA ILE A 88 -2.42 3.04 11.52
C ILE A 88 -2.18 4.13 10.48
N ARG A 89 -1.16 3.95 9.64
CA ARG A 89 -0.79 4.88 8.58
C ARG A 89 -0.37 4.16 7.31
N TRP A 90 -0.51 4.86 6.19
CA TRP A 90 0.12 4.50 4.93
C TRP A 90 1.44 5.22 4.80
N GLU A 91 2.49 4.47 4.49
CA GLU A 91 3.77 5.00 4.07
C GLU A 91 3.85 4.91 2.55
N VAL A 92 3.85 6.06 1.89
CA VAL A 92 3.94 6.14 0.43
C VAL A 92 5.33 6.62 0.04
N GLU A 93 6.12 5.73 -0.53
CA GLU A 93 7.40 6.11 -1.12
C GLU A 93 7.18 6.80 -2.46
N MET A 94 7.68 8.03 -2.57
CA MET A 94 7.56 8.89 -3.75
C MET A 94 8.95 9.20 -4.31
N VAL A 95 9.17 8.92 -5.59
CA VAL A 95 10.46 9.10 -6.26
C VAL A 95 10.40 10.30 -7.19
N ALA A 96 11.32 11.25 -7.01
CA ALA A 96 11.49 12.38 -7.92
C ALA A 96 12.28 12.00 -9.20
N PRO A 97 12.21 12.79 -10.29
CA PRO A 97 12.93 12.49 -11.53
C PRO A 97 14.46 12.42 -11.39
N ASN A 98 15.01 13.06 -10.36
CA ASN A 98 16.44 13.00 -10.03
C ASN A 98 16.81 11.77 -9.17
N GLY A 99 15.87 10.86 -8.92
CA GLY A 99 16.06 9.65 -8.11
C GLY A 99 15.94 9.87 -6.59
N THR A 100 15.63 11.09 -6.12
CA THR A 100 15.42 11.31 -4.68
C THR A 100 14.13 10.63 -4.21
N VAL A 101 14.21 9.88 -3.11
CA VAL A 101 13.08 9.20 -2.47
C VAL A 101 12.53 10.06 -1.34
N TYR A 102 11.21 10.16 -1.24
CA TYR A 102 10.48 10.81 -0.16
C TYR A 102 9.45 9.82 0.39
N VAL A 103 9.46 9.58 1.70
CA VAL A 103 8.35 8.86 2.35
C VAL A 103 7.30 9.88 2.76
N VAL A 104 6.06 9.68 2.30
CA VAL A 104 4.90 10.50 2.68
C VAL A 104 3.98 9.66 3.55
N ILE A 105 3.77 10.12 4.78
CA ILE A 105 2.92 9.45 5.76
C ILE A 105 1.48 9.99 5.65
N ILE A 106 0.52 9.09 5.48
CA ILE A 106 -0.91 9.41 5.42
C ILE A 106 -1.62 8.61 6.52
N SER A 107 -2.44 9.28 7.36
CA SER A 107 -3.29 8.57 8.32
C SER A 107 -4.15 7.53 7.60
N ALA A 108 -4.17 6.29 8.10
CA ALA A 108 -5.05 5.26 7.56
C ALA A 108 -6.42 5.25 8.25
N SER A 109 -6.58 5.95 9.38
CA SER A 109 -7.87 6.21 10.06
C SER A 109 -8.55 7.48 9.58
#